data_AF-A0AA36GV99-F1
#
_entry.id   AF-A0AA36GV99-F1
#
_cell.length_a   1.000
_cell.length_b   1.000
_cell.length_c   1.000
_cell.angle_alpha   90.00
_cell.angle_beta   90.00
_cell.angle_gamma   90.00
#
_symmetry.space_group_name_H-M   'P 1'
#
loop_
_entity.id
_entity.type
_entity.pdbx_description
1 polymer ?
#
loop_
_entity_poly.entity_id
_entity_poly.type
_entity_poly.pdbx_seq_one_letter_code
_entity_poly.pdbx_strand_id
1 'polypeptide(L)'
;MSTLLSIGNEKSPDLIVLFTCAEVIDDLFLAALEWGDERSKSTHYVRRSRFERVPCVPAAYLSDPARLMTITFYYESQPLEKAAELATNLYDEVTQSLIIVENDEESYLGDHAVANTLALLSTFSHNDRRSIVCLPFDENLAMISTLFTDHVFVYNEDGTLSELDKLTER
;
A
#
# COMPACT_ATOMS: atom_id res chain seq x y z
N MET A 1 7.40 8.63 -15.35
CA MET A 1 6.14 8.08 -14.83
C MET A 1 6.55 7.03 -13.82
N SER A 2 6.08 7.09 -12.58
CA SER A 2 6.48 6.13 -11.55
C SER A 2 6.11 4.71 -11.98
N THR A 3 7.04 3.77 -11.84
CA THR A 3 6.81 2.36 -12.16
C THR A 3 5.65 1.79 -11.34
N LEU A 4 5.45 2.29 -10.12
CA LEU A 4 4.34 1.87 -9.25
C LEU A 4 2.98 2.19 -9.88
N LEU A 5 2.84 3.35 -10.52
CA LEU A 5 1.59 3.76 -11.17
C LEU A 5 1.17 2.84 -12.31
N SER A 6 2.12 2.12 -12.93
CA SER A 6 1.81 1.16 -13.99
C SER A 6 0.98 -0.04 -13.50
N ILE A 7 1.12 -0.41 -12.22
CA ILE A 7 0.33 -1.49 -11.58
C ILE A 7 -1.12 -1.02 -11.36
N GLY A 8 -1.31 0.26 -11.07
CA GLY A 8 -2.59 0.83 -10.67
C GLY A 8 -3.71 0.75 -11.71
N ASN A 9 -3.34 0.73 -13.00
CA ASN A 9 -4.27 0.75 -14.12
C ASN A 9 -4.96 -0.59 -14.39
N GLU A 10 -4.55 -1.66 -13.71
CA GLU A 10 -5.23 -2.95 -13.82
C GLU A 10 -6.58 -2.86 -13.09
N LYS A 11 -7.66 -3.14 -13.83
CA LYS A 11 -9.04 -3.18 -13.31
C LYS A 11 -9.25 -4.43 -12.47
N SER A 12 -8.64 -4.51 -11.29
CA SER A 12 -8.98 -5.52 -10.30
C SER A 12 -8.91 -4.97 -8.86
N PRO A 13 -9.88 -5.32 -8.00
CA PRO A 13 -9.84 -4.99 -6.59
C PRO A 13 -8.88 -5.97 -5.90
N ASP A 14 -7.65 -5.51 -5.66
CA ASP A 14 -6.58 -6.37 -5.18
C ASP A 14 -5.90 -5.79 -3.95
N LEU A 15 -5.42 -6.70 -3.11
CA LEU A 15 -4.32 -6.44 -2.20
C LEU A 15 -3.03 -6.47 -3.02
N ILE A 16 -2.29 -5.37 -3.06
CA ILE A 16 -0.94 -5.33 -3.64
C ILE A 16 0.06 -5.41 -2.50
N VAL A 17 0.98 -6.37 -2.56
CA VAL A 17 2.10 -6.46 -1.62
C VAL A 17 3.37 -6.02 -2.33
N LEU A 18 4.03 -5.02 -1.76
CA LEU A 18 5.28 -4.45 -2.28
C LEU A 18 6.40 -4.71 -1.29
N PHE A 19 7.38 -5.51 -1.68
CA PHE A 19 8.63 -5.63 -0.95
C PHE A 19 9.62 -4.57 -1.39
N THR A 20 10.23 -3.88 -0.44
CA THR A 20 11.23 -2.85 -0.74
C THR A 20 12.27 -2.78 0.38
N CYS A 21 13.52 -2.51 -0.02
CA CYS A 21 14.60 -2.13 0.89
C CYS A 21 14.90 -0.63 0.82
N ALA A 22 14.19 0.11 -0.03
CA ALA A 22 14.38 1.53 -0.30
C ALA A 22 13.19 2.38 0.18
N GLU A 23 13.45 3.66 0.44
CA GLU A 23 12.40 4.65 0.68
C GLU A 23 11.59 4.89 -0.61
N VAL A 24 10.37 4.36 -0.65
CA VAL A 24 9.41 4.51 -1.77
C VAL A 24 8.31 5.53 -1.48
N ILE A 25 8.53 6.39 -0.48
CA ILE A 25 7.54 7.34 0.06
C ILE A 25 6.92 8.24 -1.01
N ASP A 26 7.73 8.80 -1.92
CA ASP A 26 7.24 9.69 -2.97
C ASP A 26 6.39 8.93 -4.00
N ASP A 27 6.78 7.70 -4.33
CA ASP A 27 6.06 6.85 -5.27
C ASP A 27 4.72 6.38 -4.69
N LEU A 28 4.70 5.97 -3.42
CA LEU A 28 3.46 5.60 -2.73
C LEU A 28 2.53 6.79 -2.57
N PHE A 29 3.08 7.96 -2.27
CA PHE A 29 2.29 9.18 -2.18
C PHE A 29 1.70 9.59 -3.55
N LEU A 30 2.48 9.48 -4.62
CA LEU A 30 1.97 9.64 -5.98
C LEU A 30 0.87 8.63 -6.30
N ALA A 31 1.02 7.36 -5.93
CA ALA A 31 -0.03 6.36 -6.09
C ALA A 31 -1.28 6.70 -5.29
N ALA A 32 -1.14 7.21 -4.07
CA ALA A 32 -2.25 7.69 -3.25
C ALA A 32 -3.06 8.78 -3.95
N LEU A 33 -2.36 9.70 -4.62
CA LEU A 33 -2.94 10.83 -5.34
C LEU A 33 -3.61 10.43 -6.66
N GLU A 34 -2.95 9.60 -7.47
CA GLU A 34 -3.47 9.20 -8.78
C GLU A 34 -4.61 8.18 -8.64
N TRP A 35 -4.47 7.19 -7.74
CA TRP A 35 -5.47 6.12 -7.59
C TRP A 35 -6.66 6.54 -6.72
N GLY A 36 -6.49 7.57 -5.88
CA GLY A 36 -7.60 8.20 -5.17
C GLY A 36 -8.49 9.03 -6.10
N ASP A 37 -7.91 9.68 -7.11
CA ASP A 37 -8.58 10.64 -8.00
C ASP A 37 -9.42 9.97 -9.09
N GLU A 38 -8.95 8.87 -9.68
CA GLU A 38 -9.71 8.16 -10.71
C GLU A 38 -11.05 7.58 -10.21
N ARG A 39 -11.32 7.57 -8.89
CA ARG A 39 -12.43 6.81 -8.31
C ARG A 39 -13.19 7.46 -7.14
N SER A 40 -13.11 8.76 -6.88
CA SER A 40 -13.84 9.37 -5.74
C SER A 40 -13.60 8.64 -4.40
N LYS A 41 -12.38 8.13 -4.18
CA LYS A 41 -12.05 7.29 -3.03
C LYS A 41 -11.56 8.13 -1.86
N SER A 42 -11.99 7.79 -0.65
CA SER A 42 -11.23 8.13 0.56
C SER A 42 -9.96 7.29 0.58
N THR A 43 -8.81 7.96 0.56
CA THR A 43 -7.51 7.30 0.70
C THR A 43 -7.04 7.39 2.14
N HIS A 44 -6.70 6.25 2.74
CA HIS A 44 -6.14 6.14 4.07
C HIS A 44 -4.66 5.78 3.91
N TYR A 45 -3.78 6.76 4.12
CA TYR A 45 -2.34 6.57 4.06
C TYR A 45 -1.82 6.33 5.47
N VAL A 46 -1.44 5.09 5.77
CA VAL A 46 -0.94 4.66 7.08
C VAL A 46 0.56 4.47 7.00
N ARG A 47 1.29 5.18 7.85
CA ARG A 47 2.75 5.07 7.91
C ARG A 47 3.26 5.21 9.32
N ARG A 48 4.54 4.86 9.51
CA ARG A 48 5.18 5.01 10.81
C ARG A 48 5.36 6.48 11.20
N SER A 49 5.02 6.83 12.43
CA SER A 49 5.11 8.22 12.92
C SER A 49 6.52 8.81 12.99
N ARG A 50 7.55 7.95 12.94
CA ARG A 50 8.95 8.33 13.09
C ARG A 50 9.70 8.53 11.77
N PHE A 51 9.03 8.41 10.62
CA PHE A 51 9.68 8.75 9.36
C PHE A 51 10.09 10.23 9.36
N GLU A 52 11.39 10.49 9.20
CA GLU A 52 11.97 11.85 9.26
C GLU A 52 11.56 12.71 8.07
N ARG A 53 11.11 12.06 6.99
CA ARG A 53 10.79 12.68 5.72
C ARG A 53 9.29 12.65 5.43
N VAL A 54 8.77 13.79 4.99
CA VAL A 54 7.44 13.93 4.39
C VAL A 54 7.52 13.74 2.87
N PRO A 55 6.49 13.17 2.23
CA PRO A 55 6.50 12.97 0.79
C PRO A 55 6.57 14.32 0.05
N CYS A 56 7.30 14.36 -1.06
CA CYS A 56 7.36 15.53 -1.90
C CYS A 56 6.06 15.68 -2.69
N VAL A 57 5.33 16.78 -2.48
CA VAL A 57 4.10 17.06 -3.22
C VAL A 57 4.45 17.64 -4.59
N PRO A 58 4.06 17.00 -5.72
CA PRO A 58 4.34 17.56 -7.03
C PRO A 58 3.58 18.87 -7.23
N ALA A 59 4.19 19.84 -7.91
CA ALA A 59 3.63 21.19 -8.05
C ALA A 59 2.23 21.24 -8.67
N ALA A 60 1.89 20.30 -9.56
CA ALA A 60 0.57 20.17 -10.16
C ALA A 60 -0.55 19.91 -9.14
N TYR A 61 -0.23 19.30 -8.00
CA TYR A 61 -1.17 19.02 -6.91
C TYR A 61 -1.31 20.20 -5.94
N LEU A 62 -0.33 21.10 -5.89
CA LEU A 62 -0.44 22.34 -5.12
C LEU A 62 -1.47 23.29 -5.73
N SER A 63 -1.69 23.21 -7.06
CA SER A 63 -2.75 23.97 -7.73
C SER A 63 -4.16 23.41 -7.53
N ASP A 64 -4.31 22.21 -6.97
CA ASP A 64 -5.60 21.61 -6.64
C ASP A 64 -5.61 21.01 -5.21
N PRO A 65 -5.77 21.86 -4.18
CA PRO A 65 -5.75 21.41 -2.80
C PRO A 65 -6.88 20.43 -2.44
N ALA A 66 -7.96 20.39 -3.22
CA ALA A 66 -9.08 19.49 -2.95
C ALA A 66 -8.66 18.02 -3.08
N ARG A 67 -7.74 17.70 -4.00
CA ARG A 67 -7.17 16.35 -4.15
C ARG A 67 -6.32 15.94 -2.96
N LEU A 68 -5.65 16.88 -2.30
CA LEU A 68 -4.91 16.58 -1.07
C LEU A 68 -5.86 16.27 0.10
N MET A 69 -7.07 16.86 0.11
CA MET A 69 -8.07 16.66 1.16
C MET A 69 -8.76 15.29 1.10
N THR A 70 -8.59 14.51 0.02
CA THR A 70 -9.15 13.15 -0.09
C THR A 70 -8.28 12.11 0.61
N ILE A 71 -7.07 12.49 1.05
CA ILE A 71 -6.12 11.62 1.73
C ILE A 71 -6.16 11.91 3.23
N THR A 72 -6.49 10.89 4.02
CA THR A 72 -6.34 10.90 5.47
C THR A 72 -5.03 10.21 5.84
N PHE A 73 -4.15 10.94 6.55
CA PHE A 73 -2.86 10.42 7.00
C PHE A 73 -2.94 9.89 8.43
N TYR A 74 -2.40 8.69 8.65
CA TYR A 74 -2.21 8.08 9.95
C TYR A 74 -0.72 7.87 10.19
N TYR A 75 -0.23 8.48 11.27
CA TYR A 75 1.17 8.39 11.70
C TYR A 75 1.22 7.54 12.97
N GLU A 76 1.51 6.25 12.82
CA GLU A 76 1.34 5.25 13.88
C GLU A 76 2.66 4.58 14.27
N SER A 77 2.75 4.00 15.46
CA SER A 77 3.91 3.16 15.81
C SER A 77 3.85 1.79 15.13
N GLN A 78 2.64 1.31 14.84
CA GLN A 78 2.36 -0.01 14.29
C GLN A 78 1.41 0.14 13.08
N PRO A 79 1.95 0.45 11.88
CA PRO A 79 1.14 0.73 10.70
C PRO A 79 0.19 -0.42 10.30
N LEU A 80 0.65 -1.66 10.41
CA LEU A 80 -0.14 -2.84 10.08
C LEU A 80 -1.37 -3.03 11.00
N GLU A 81 -1.24 -2.78 12.31
CA GLU A 81 -2.38 -2.87 13.22
C GLU A 81 -3.45 -1.82 12.89
N LYS A 82 -3.01 -0.59 12.56
CA LYS A 82 -3.93 0.47 12.15
C LYS A 82 -4.63 0.12 10.84
N ALA A 83 -3.91 -0.49 9.89
CA ALA A 83 -4.49 -0.95 8.64
C ALA A 83 -5.56 -2.03 8.86
N ALA A 84 -5.32 -2.98 9.78
CA ALA A 84 -6.31 -3.99 10.16
C ALA A 84 -7.56 -3.38 10.81
N GLU A 85 -7.37 -2.39 11.69
CA GLU A 85 -8.46 -1.63 12.30
C GLU A 85 -9.32 -0.93 11.22
N LEU A 86 -8.67 -0.21 10.29
CA LEU A 86 -9.34 0.47 9.19
C LEU A 86 -10.07 -0.50 8.28
N ALA A 87 -9.44 -1.60 7.88
CA ALA A 87 -10.03 -2.64 7.03
C ALA A 87 -11.32 -3.20 7.65
N THR A 88 -11.33 -3.39 8.98
CA THR A 88 -12.49 -3.87 9.72
C THR A 88 -13.58 -2.81 9.82
N ASN A 89 -13.23 -1.58 10.22
CA ASN A 89 -14.20 -0.50 10.41
C ASN A 89 -14.88 -0.08 9.11
N LEU A 90 -14.12 -0.05 8.01
CA LEU A 90 -14.60 0.34 6.69
C LEU A 90 -15.21 -0.84 5.92
N TYR A 91 -15.24 -2.04 6.50
CA TYR A 91 -15.72 -3.24 5.80
C TYR A 91 -17.21 -3.12 5.40
N ASP A 92 -18.02 -2.53 6.27
CA ASP A 92 -19.46 -2.35 6.06
C ASP A 92 -19.81 -1.02 5.36
N GLU A 93 -18.84 -0.14 5.15
CA GLU A 93 -19.06 1.12 4.43
C GLU A 93 -19.13 0.87 2.92
N VAL A 94 -20.16 1.40 2.27
CA VAL A 94 -20.38 1.27 0.80
C VAL A 94 -19.45 2.20 -0.01
N THR A 95 -18.50 2.87 0.66
CA THR A 95 -17.61 3.85 0.08
C THR A 95 -16.40 3.18 -0.57
N GLN A 96 -16.11 3.59 -1.80
CA GLN A 96 -14.88 3.20 -2.47
C GLN A 96 -13.70 3.76 -1.64
N SER A 97 -12.80 2.90 -1.20
CA SER A 97 -11.70 3.26 -0.30
C SER A 97 -10.38 2.63 -0.75
N LEU A 98 -9.28 3.32 -0.46
CA LEU A 98 -7.91 2.86 -0.69
C LEU A 98 -7.15 2.89 0.63
N ILE A 99 -6.56 1.77 1.04
CA ILE A 99 -5.65 1.71 2.19
C ILE A 99 -4.23 1.53 1.67
N ILE A 100 -3.32 2.44 2.02
CA ILE A 100 -1.89 2.31 1.73
C ILE A 100 -1.16 2.18 3.05
N VAL A 101 -0.33 1.16 3.18
CA VAL A 101 0.43 0.88 4.41
C VAL A 101 1.91 0.90 4.09
N GLU A 102 2.64 1.81 4.71
CA GLU A 102 4.10 1.90 4.66
C GLU A 102 4.66 1.30 5.96
N ASN A 103 5.18 0.07 5.88
CA ASN A 103 5.77 -0.64 7.01
C ASN A 103 7.28 -0.84 6.80
N ASP A 104 8.06 -0.67 7.87
CA ASP A 104 9.51 -0.83 7.89
C ASP A 104 9.92 -2.02 8.79
N GLU A 105 11.21 -2.37 8.79
CA GLU A 105 11.75 -3.45 9.64
C GLU A 105 11.54 -3.17 11.14
N GLU A 106 11.59 -1.91 11.54
CA GLU A 106 11.45 -1.51 12.95
C GLU A 106 10.01 -1.60 13.48
N SER A 107 9.02 -1.79 12.61
CA SER A 107 7.61 -1.97 12.95
C SER A 107 7.11 -3.39 12.72
N TYR A 108 8.01 -4.35 12.48
CA TYR A 108 7.67 -5.75 12.26
C TYR A 108 7.02 -6.39 13.50
N LEU A 109 5.82 -6.96 13.30
CA LEU A 109 4.96 -7.53 14.36
C LEU A 109 5.06 -9.06 14.47
N GLY A 110 5.90 -9.70 13.65
CA GLY A 110 5.93 -11.15 13.50
C GLY A 110 5.01 -11.67 12.38
N ASP A 111 5.39 -12.80 11.78
CA ASP A 111 4.72 -13.41 10.62
C ASP A 111 3.22 -13.62 10.81
N HIS A 112 2.79 -14.06 11.99
CA HIS A 112 1.38 -14.30 12.29
C HIS A 112 0.55 -13.01 12.27
N ALA A 113 1.10 -11.90 12.77
CA ALA A 113 0.42 -10.61 12.77
C ALA A 113 0.33 -10.04 11.35
N VAL A 114 1.40 -10.21 10.56
CA VAL A 114 1.40 -9.84 9.13
C VAL A 114 0.36 -10.66 8.37
N ALA A 115 0.36 -11.99 8.51
CA ALA A 115 -0.59 -12.86 7.83
C ALA A 115 -2.05 -12.51 8.15
N ASN A 116 -2.38 -12.26 9.42
CA ASN A 116 -3.73 -11.84 9.81
C ASN A 116 -4.11 -10.49 9.20
N THR A 117 -3.18 -9.55 9.16
CA THR A 117 -3.41 -8.22 8.56
C THR A 117 -3.62 -8.33 7.06
N LEU A 118 -2.80 -9.12 6.35
CA LEU A 118 -2.96 -9.37 4.92
C LEU A 118 -4.28 -10.07 4.61
N ALA A 119 -4.71 -11.02 5.43
CA ALA A 119 -6.02 -11.66 5.27
C ALA A 119 -7.19 -10.66 5.37
N LEU A 120 -7.13 -9.74 6.34
CA LEU A 120 -8.14 -8.69 6.51
C LEU A 120 -8.12 -7.69 5.34
N LEU A 121 -6.94 -7.27 4.90
CA LEU A 121 -6.79 -6.34 3.78
C LEU A 121 -7.20 -6.95 2.44
N SER A 122 -6.91 -8.24 2.24
CA SER A 122 -7.38 -9.01 1.08
C SER A 122 -8.91 -9.06 1.07
N THR A 123 -9.52 -9.40 2.22
CA THR A 123 -10.98 -9.43 2.39
C THR A 123 -11.63 -8.05 2.19
N PHE A 124 -10.98 -6.98 2.66
CA PHE A 124 -11.40 -5.60 2.45
C PHE A 124 -11.30 -5.18 0.98
N SER A 125 -10.27 -5.64 0.26
CA SER A 125 -9.96 -5.29 -1.14
C SER A 125 -10.92 -5.94 -2.14
N HIS A 126 -12.21 -5.95 -1.84
CA HIS A 126 -13.31 -6.34 -2.72
C HIS A 126 -14.27 -5.17 -2.89
N ASN A 127 -15.18 -5.27 -3.87
CA ASN A 127 -16.22 -4.27 -4.13
C ASN A 127 -15.64 -2.85 -4.35
N ASP A 128 -14.79 -2.70 -5.36
CA ASP A 128 -14.10 -1.45 -5.74
C ASP A 128 -13.09 -0.89 -4.74
N ARG A 129 -12.86 -1.56 -3.60
CA ARG A 129 -11.81 -1.20 -2.63
C ARG A 129 -10.46 -1.80 -3.02
N ARG A 130 -9.38 -1.24 -2.49
CA ARG A 130 -8.00 -1.66 -2.79
C ARG A 130 -7.11 -1.45 -1.56
N SER A 131 -6.11 -2.31 -1.41
CA SER A 131 -5.06 -2.16 -0.40
C SER A 131 -3.68 -2.28 -1.03
N ILE A 132 -2.74 -1.48 -0.53
CA ILE A 132 -1.31 -1.60 -0.85
C ILE A 132 -0.59 -1.76 0.49
N VAL A 133 0.25 -2.77 0.60
CA VAL A 133 1.07 -2.99 1.78
C VAL A 133 2.53 -3.04 1.35
N CYS A 134 3.33 -2.13 1.87
CA CYS A 134 4.77 -2.15 1.71
C CYS A 134 5.40 -2.83 2.91
N LEU A 135 6.22 -3.84 2.64
CA LEU A 135 6.92 -4.64 3.65
C LEU A 135 8.43 -4.64 3.35
N PRO A 136 9.28 -4.79 4.38
CA PRO A 136 10.68 -5.15 4.16
C PRO A 136 10.75 -6.53 3.48
N PHE A 137 11.74 -6.70 2.59
CA PHE A 137 11.91 -7.98 1.90
C PHE A 137 12.34 -9.09 2.88
N ASP A 138 11.51 -10.13 2.98
CA ASP A 138 11.79 -11.36 3.71
C ASP A 138 11.15 -12.53 2.95
N GLU A 139 11.87 -13.63 2.77
CA GLU A 139 11.40 -14.78 1.97
C GLU A 139 10.16 -15.45 2.57
N ASN A 140 10.06 -15.50 3.91
CA ASN A 140 8.88 -16.07 4.56
C ASN A 140 7.68 -15.14 4.38
N LEU A 141 7.87 -13.82 4.52
CA LEU A 141 6.82 -12.85 4.25
C LEU A 141 6.39 -12.88 2.79
N ALA A 142 7.32 -13.05 1.86
CA ALA A 142 7.03 -13.21 0.45
C ALA A 142 6.13 -14.42 0.21
N MET A 143 6.49 -15.58 0.77
CA MET A 143 5.67 -16.80 0.72
C MET A 143 4.31 -16.66 1.42
N ILE A 144 4.25 -15.97 2.55
CA ILE A 144 2.97 -15.71 3.26
C ILE A 144 2.07 -14.81 2.41
N SER A 145 2.64 -13.81 1.74
CA SER A 145 1.90 -12.84 0.95
C SER A 145 1.19 -13.47 -0.24
N THR A 146 1.81 -14.47 -0.88
CA THR A 146 1.20 -15.20 -2.01
C THR A 146 -0.02 -16.04 -1.61
N LEU A 147 -0.27 -16.25 -0.30
CA LEU A 147 -1.50 -16.88 0.17
C LEU A 147 -2.72 -15.97 0.08
N PHE A 148 -2.52 -14.65 -0.03
CA PHE A 148 -3.57 -13.64 0.07
C PHE A 148 -3.73 -12.79 -1.18
N THR A 149 -2.76 -12.82 -2.10
CA THR A 149 -2.79 -12.11 -3.37
C THR A 149 -1.81 -12.69 -4.37
N ASP A 150 -2.17 -12.61 -5.65
CA ASP A 150 -1.26 -12.89 -6.77
C ASP A 150 -0.39 -11.65 -7.11
N HIS A 151 -0.72 -10.48 -6.55
CA HIS A 151 -0.08 -9.20 -6.86
C HIS A 151 1.05 -8.88 -5.89
N VAL A 152 2.09 -9.71 -5.93
CA VAL A 152 3.29 -9.57 -5.09
C VAL A 152 4.46 -9.04 -5.92
N PHE A 153 5.00 -7.88 -5.54
CA PHE A 153 6.06 -7.20 -6.28
C PHE A 153 7.27 -6.90 -5.39
N VAL A 154 8.44 -6.82 -6.02
CA VAL A 154 9.70 -6.35 -5.43
C VAL A 154 10.07 -5.02 -6.11
N TYR A 155 10.22 -3.98 -5.30
CA TYR A 155 10.75 -2.68 -5.72
C TYR A 155 12.28 -2.71 -5.67
N ASN A 156 12.92 -2.67 -6.82
CA ASN A 156 14.37 -2.74 -6.94
C ASN A 156 15.00 -1.36 -6.73
N GLU A 157 16.28 -1.33 -6.34
CA GLU A 157 17.04 -0.10 -6.12
C GLU A 157 17.17 0.77 -7.39
N ASP A 158 17.01 0.19 -8.58
CA ASP A 158 17.03 0.90 -9.86
C ASP A 158 15.68 1.55 -10.22
N GLY A 159 14.68 1.48 -9.32
CA GLY A 159 13.34 2.02 -9.50
C GLY A 159 12.43 1.15 -10.37
N THR A 160 12.82 -0.08 -10.68
CA THR A 160 11.99 -1.05 -11.40
C THR A 160 11.17 -1.93 -10.46
N LEU A 161 10.09 -2.49 -10.99
CA LEU A 161 9.21 -3.43 -10.28
C LEU A 161 9.29 -4.80 -10.93
N SER A 162 9.57 -5.81 -10.11
CA SER A 162 9.58 -7.21 -10.50
C SER A 162 8.45 -7.95 -9.79
N GLU A 163 7.63 -8.67 -10.53
CA GLU A 163 6.62 -9.56 -9.95
C GLU A 163 7.28 -10.83 -9.39
N LEU A 164 6.89 -11.25 -8.19
CA LEU A 164 7.54 -12.34 -7.47
C LEU A 164 7.37 -13.70 -8.18
N ASP A 165 6.22 -13.96 -8.78
CA ASP A 165 5.95 -15.23 -9.50
C ASP A 165 6.87 -15.46 -10.70
N LYS A 166 7.47 -14.39 -11.25
CA LYS A 166 8.47 -14.49 -12.32
C LYS A 166 9.90 -14.76 -11.82
N LEU A 167 10.13 -14.70 -10.51
CA LEU A 167 11.43 -14.96 -9.90
C LEU A 167 11.65 -16.44 -9.56
N THR A 168 10.59 -17.22 -9.38
CA THR A 168 10.64 -18.67 -9.09
C THR A 168 10.76 -19.56 -10.33
N GLU A 169 10.64 -19.00 -11.54
CA GLU A 169 10.82 -19.72 -12.82
C GLU A 169 12.25 -19.62 -13.41
N ARG A 170 13.23 -19.10 -12.65
CA ARG A 170 14.65 -19.03 -13.02
C ARG A 170 15.51 -20.01 -12.23
#